data_AF-A0A1V6EC05-F1
#
_entry.id   AF-A0A1V6EC05-F1
#
_cell.length_a   1.000
_cell.length_b   1.000
_cell.length_c   1.000
_cell.angle_alpha   90.00
_cell.angle_beta   90.00
_cell.angle_gamma   90.00
#
_symmetry.space_group_name_H-M   'P 1'
#
loop_
_entity.id
_entity.type
_entity.pdbx_description
1 polymer ?
#
loop_
_entity_poly.entity_id
_entity_poly.type
_entity_poly.pdbx_seq_one_letter_code
_entity_poly.pdbx_strand_id
1 'polypeptide(L)'
;MGKAITISLIVWAITAYVFIKLIPPLGMGGAIALYVLVTALCFILAERVLHIRAVPHKDTAFSWKQIVLRALFAGTVVAGAVTIAQFAPPYMTGILATFPAVLSSTLVIFTLSQGADFARATGKILILSSSNIIIYTWIAGLTFPSLGPWIGTVLSFAASVAYVALLGKLIAKIK
;
A
#
# COMPACT_ATOMS: atom_id res chain seq x y z
N MET A 1 -1.74 6.80 -19.64
CA MET A 1 -2.23 6.69 -18.25
C MET A 1 -3.41 5.73 -18.12
N GLY A 2 -4.54 5.95 -18.82
CA GLY A 2 -5.71 5.06 -18.73
C GLY A 2 -5.42 3.57 -18.95
N LYS A 3 -4.71 3.21 -20.03
CA LYS A 3 -4.28 1.82 -20.29
C LYS A 3 -3.49 1.19 -19.14
N ALA A 4 -2.61 1.96 -18.48
CA ALA A 4 -1.80 1.45 -17.37
C ALA A 4 -2.64 1.14 -16.13
N ILE A 5 -3.62 2.00 -15.82
CA ILE A 5 -4.57 1.77 -14.70
C ILE A 5 -5.43 0.54 -14.98
N THR A 6 -5.95 0.41 -16.20
CA THR A 6 -6.76 -0.75 -16.58
C THR A 6 -5.97 -2.04 -16.47
N ILE A 7 -4.75 -2.08 -17.02
CA ILE A 7 -3.87 -3.26 -16.92
C ILE A 7 -3.55 -3.57 -15.46
N SER A 8 -3.24 -2.54 -14.64
CA SER A 8 -2.87 -2.77 -13.25
C SER A 8 -4.04 -3.28 -12.41
N LEU A 9 -5.26 -2.80 -12.65
CA LEU A 9 -6.48 -3.32 -12.02
C LEU A 9 -6.80 -4.75 -12.46
N ILE A 10 -6.61 -5.09 -13.74
CA ILE A 10 -6.80 -6.46 -14.24
C ILE A 10 -5.79 -7.41 -13.59
N VAL A 11 -4.50 -7.05 -13.59
CA VAL A 11 -3.44 -7.86 -12.96
C VAL A 11 -3.72 -8.04 -11.48
N TRP A 12 -4.12 -6.97 -10.78
CA TRP A 12 -4.53 -7.07 -9.38
C TRP A 12 -5.72 -8.00 -9.19
N ALA A 13 -6.78 -7.89 -9.99
CA ALA A 13 -7.98 -8.71 -9.86
C ALA A 13 -7.67 -10.19 -10.07
N ILE A 14 -6.87 -10.52 -11.10
CA ILE A 14 -6.40 -11.89 -11.35
C ILE A 14 -5.57 -12.40 -10.17
N THR A 15 -4.60 -11.61 -9.71
CA THR A 15 -3.72 -12.01 -8.60
C THR A 15 -4.51 -12.20 -7.31
N ALA A 16 -5.45 -11.31 -7.00
CA ALA A 16 -6.33 -11.42 -5.84
C ALA A 16 -7.22 -12.67 -5.92
N TYR A 17 -7.81 -12.95 -7.08
CA TYR A 17 -8.63 -14.15 -7.30
C TYR A 17 -7.83 -15.44 -7.11
N VAL A 18 -6.64 -15.51 -7.73
CA VAL A 18 -5.69 -16.62 -7.59
C VAL A 18 -5.32 -16.82 -6.12
N PHE A 19 -4.98 -15.74 -5.41
CA PHE A 19 -4.60 -15.80 -4.01
C PHE A 19 -5.74 -16.33 -3.12
N ILE A 20 -6.97 -15.83 -3.31
CA ILE A 20 -8.15 -16.27 -2.55
C ILE A 20 -8.46 -17.76 -2.78
N LYS A 21 -8.21 -18.28 -3.99
CA LYS A 21 -8.56 -19.67 -4.35
C LYS A 21 -7.47 -20.69 -4.03
N LEU A 22 -6.20 -20.32 -4.15
CA LEU A 22 -5.08 -21.25 -4.06
C LEU A 22 -4.38 -21.24 -2.69
N ILE A 23 -4.44 -20.13 -1.95
CA ILE A 23 -3.75 -20.02 -0.67
C ILE A 23 -4.73 -20.40 0.45
N PRO A 24 -4.51 -21.51 1.18
CA PRO A 24 -5.32 -21.83 2.35
C PRO A 24 -5.10 -20.79 3.46
N PRO A 25 -6.02 -20.64 4.43
CA PRO A 25 -5.82 -19.75 5.56
C PRO A 25 -4.55 -20.14 6.32
N LEU A 26 -3.51 -19.31 6.17
CA LEU A 26 -2.24 -19.49 6.85
C LEU A 26 -2.35 -18.94 8.27
N GLY A 27 -1.74 -19.63 9.23
CA GLY A 27 -1.45 -19.04 10.53
C GLY A 27 -0.56 -17.80 10.38
N MET A 28 -0.48 -16.98 11.43
CA MET A 28 0.18 -15.67 11.38
C MET A 28 1.63 -15.73 10.90
N GLY A 29 2.41 -16.74 11.36
CA GLY A 29 3.78 -16.95 10.90
C GLY A 29 3.89 -17.29 9.42
N GLY A 30 2.96 -18.12 8.90
CA GLY A 30 2.90 -18.45 7.48
C GLY A 30 2.54 -17.25 6.62
N ALA A 31 1.60 -16.42 7.08
CA ALA A 31 1.22 -15.18 6.39
C ALA A 31 2.39 -14.18 6.34
N ILE A 32 3.14 -14.02 7.42
CA ILE A 32 4.35 -13.17 7.46
C ILE A 32 5.44 -13.71 6.54
N ALA A 33 5.70 -15.02 6.57
CA ALA A 33 6.70 -15.64 5.71
C ALA A 33 6.35 -15.47 4.22
N LEU A 34 5.09 -15.71 3.85
CA LEU A 34 4.60 -15.51 2.50
C LEU A 34 4.71 -14.03 2.08
N TYR A 35 4.34 -13.11 2.96
CA TYR A 35 4.49 -11.68 2.70
C TYR A 35 5.96 -11.29 2.46
N VAL A 36 6.89 -11.74 3.31
CA VAL A 36 8.32 -11.43 3.17
C VAL A 36 8.84 -11.97 1.84
N LEU A 37 8.47 -13.21 1.49
CA LEU A 37 8.84 -13.85 0.23
C LEU A 37 8.32 -13.07 -0.98
N VAL A 38 7.02 -12.76 -1.02
CA VAL A 38 6.40 -12.02 -2.13
C VAL A 38 6.97 -10.61 -2.24
N THR A 39 7.17 -9.93 -1.11
CA THR A 39 7.74 -8.58 -1.08
C THR A 39 9.18 -8.58 -1.58
N ALA A 40 9.99 -9.55 -1.16
CA ALA A 40 11.36 -9.70 -1.64
C ALA A 40 11.40 -9.97 -3.15
N LEU A 41 10.56 -10.88 -3.66
CA LEU A 41 10.47 -11.17 -5.09
C LEU A 41 10.04 -9.93 -5.90
N CYS A 42 9.01 -9.22 -5.45
CA CYS A 42 8.54 -7.99 -6.09
C CYS A 42 9.61 -6.89 -6.06
N PHE A 43 10.35 -6.76 -4.96
CA PHE A 43 11.44 -5.80 -4.85
C PHE A 43 12.62 -6.16 -5.78
N ILE A 44 13.02 -7.44 -5.83
CA ILE A 44 14.06 -7.93 -6.74
C ILE A 44 13.64 -7.73 -8.20
N LEU A 45 12.38 -8.00 -8.55
CA LEU A 45 11.85 -7.74 -9.88
C LEU A 45 11.94 -6.25 -10.22
N ALA A 46 11.52 -5.37 -9.29
CA ALA A 46 11.57 -3.92 -9.47
C ALA A 46 13.01 -3.38 -9.63
N GLU A 47 13.95 -3.92 -8.85
CA GLU A 47 15.34 -3.47 -8.82
C GLU A 47 16.16 -4.06 -9.98
N ARG A 48 16.13 -5.38 -10.16
CA ARG A 48 17.03 -6.12 -11.05
C ARG A 48 16.48 -6.33 -12.45
N VAL A 49 15.16 -6.46 -12.62
CA VAL A 49 14.56 -6.75 -13.93
C VAL A 49 14.03 -5.47 -14.58
N LEU A 50 13.30 -4.67 -13.81
CA LEU A 50 12.70 -3.42 -14.31
C LEU A 50 13.64 -2.22 -14.22
N HIS A 51 14.81 -2.37 -13.60
CA HIS A 51 15.85 -1.34 -13.44
C HIS A 51 15.28 0.03 -13.04
N ILE A 52 14.36 0.04 -12.07
CA ILE A 52 13.68 1.28 -11.66
C ILE A 52 14.69 2.19 -10.96
N ARG A 53 15.14 3.21 -11.70
CA ARG A 53 16.08 4.23 -11.21
C ARG A 53 15.45 5.06 -10.09
N ALA A 54 16.27 5.43 -9.12
CA ALA A 54 15.88 6.45 -8.14
C ALA A 54 15.83 7.80 -8.86
N VAL A 55 14.70 8.50 -8.74
CA VAL A 55 14.55 9.87 -9.26
C VAL A 55 14.88 10.84 -8.14
N PRO A 56 15.71 11.87 -8.38
CA PRO A 56 15.99 12.92 -7.40
C PRO A 56 14.69 13.58 -6.92
N HIS A 57 14.70 14.09 -5.68
CA HIS A 57 13.57 14.86 -5.17
C HIS A 57 13.30 16.03 -6.12
N LYS A 58 12.07 16.11 -6.64
CA LYS A 58 11.65 17.25 -7.45
C LYS A 58 10.76 18.10 -6.56
N ASP A 59 11.22 19.32 -6.27
CA ASP A 59 10.42 20.26 -5.50
C ASP A 59 9.13 20.56 -6.27
N THR A 60 8.01 20.11 -5.72
CA THR A 60 6.69 20.46 -6.23
C THR A 60 6.20 21.71 -5.53
N ALA A 61 5.94 22.77 -6.28
CA ALA A 61 5.26 23.95 -5.74
C ALA A 61 3.88 23.56 -5.18
N PHE A 62 3.57 24.04 -3.98
CA PHE A 62 2.28 23.81 -3.33
C PHE A 62 1.15 24.36 -4.21
N SER A 63 0.23 23.49 -4.62
CA SER A 63 -0.92 23.87 -5.44
C SER A 63 -2.21 23.41 -4.78
N TRP A 64 -3.06 24.37 -4.42
CA TRP A 64 -4.40 24.10 -3.91
C TRP A 64 -5.23 23.22 -4.85
N LYS A 65 -5.05 23.39 -6.17
CA LYS A 65 -5.71 22.54 -7.19
C LYS A 65 -5.28 21.07 -7.06
N GLN A 66 -4.00 20.81 -6.77
CA GLN A 66 -3.51 19.45 -6.55
C GLN A 66 -4.07 18.85 -5.26
N ILE A 67 -4.20 19.63 -4.19
CA ILE A 67 -4.78 19.15 -2.92
C ILE A 67 -6.25 18.76 -3.10
N VAL A 68 -7.03 19.62 -3.73
CA VAL A 68 -8.46 19.34 -3.99
C VAL A 68 -8.61 18.11 -4.88
N LEU A 69 -7.82 18.01 -5.96
CA LEU A 69 -7.86 16.84 -6.84
C LEU A 69 -7.46 15.55 -6.10
N ARG A 70 -6.45 15.60 -5.23
CA ARG A 70 -6.05 14.46 -4.39
C ARG A 70 -7.16 14.07 -3.42
N ALA A 71 -7.76 15.03 -2.74
CA ALA A 71 -8.82 14.80 -1.77
C ALA A 71 -10.06 14.19 -2.42
N LEU A 72 -10.51 14.75 -3.55
CA LEU A 72 -11.65 14.21 -4.29
C LEU A 72 -11.33 12.83 -4.87
N PHE A 73 -10.20 12.67 -5.56
CA PHE A 73 -9.87 11.39 -6.19
C PHE A 73 -9.64 10.28 -5.16
N ALA A 74 -8.77 10.49 -4.16
CA ALA A 74 -8.54 9.49 -3.13
C ALA A 74 -9.80 9.26 -2.28
N GLY A 75 -10.55 10.33 -1.95
CA GLY A 75 -11.79 10.25 -1.20
C GLY A 75 -12.86 9.41 -1.91
N THR A 76 -13.08 9.63 -3.21
CA THR A 76 -14.05 8.84 -3.99
C THR A 76 -13.65 7.38 -4.07
N VAL A 77 -12.36 7.09 -4.28
CA VAL A 77 -11.90 5.70 -4.39
C VAL A 77 -11.96 4.98 -3.04
N VAL A 78 -11.57 5.65 -1.94
CA VAL A 78 -11.70 5.11 -0.58
C VAL A 78 -13.17 4.92 -0.21
N ALA A 79 -14.03 5.90 -0.47
CA ALA A 79 -15.47 5.80 -0.23
C ALA A 79 -16.06 4.61 -1.00
N GLY A 80 -15.71 4.45 -2.29
CA GLY A 80 -16.12 3.30 -3.08
C GLY A 80 -15.68 1.97 -2.49
N ALA A 81 -14.41 1.87 -2.06
CA ALA A 81 -13.90 0.66 -1.39
C ALA A 81 -14.62 0.37 -0.07
N VAL A 82 -14.89 1.39 0.74
CA VAL A 82 -15.61 1.26 2.02
C VAL A 82 -17.09 0.90 1.80
N THR A 83 -17.75 1.45 0.79
CA THR A 83 -19.12 1.07 0.43
C THR A 83 -19.18 -0.40 0.02
N ILE A 84 -18.27 -0.86 -0.83
CA ILE A 84 -18.19 -2.29 -1.21
C ILE A 84 -17.92 -3.16 0.02
N ALA A 85 -17.07 -2.69 0.93
CA ALA A 85 -16.73 -3.38 2.18
C ALA A 85 -17.92 -3.58 3.14
N GLN A 86 -19.02 -2.82 3.00
CA GLN A 86 -20.23 -3.05 3.81
C GLN A 86 -20.98 -4.32 3.41
N PHE A 87 -20.82 -4.76 2.16
CA PHE A 87 -21.51 -5.94 1.62
C PHE A 87 -20.55 -7.11 1.36
N ALA A 88 -19.25 -6.86 1.39
CA ALA A 88 -18.23 -7.86 1.14
C ALA A 88 -17.74 -8.52 2.44
N PRO A 89 -17.31 -9.79 2.40
CA PRO A 89 -16.64 -10.43 3.51
C PRO A 89 -15.42 -9.62 4.02
N PRO A 90 -15.08 -9.67 5.33
CA PRO A 90 -14.02 -8.87 5.92
C PRO A 90 -12.65 -8.95 5.21
N TYR A 91 -12.31 -10.12 4.66
CA TYR A 91 -11.05 -10.30 3.91
C TYR A 91 -11.03 -9.49 2.60
N MET A 92 -12.18 -9.28 1.96
CA MET A 92 -12.28 -8.50 0.72
C MET A 92 -12.05 -7.01 0.97
N THR A 93 -12.43 -6.50 2.13
CA THR A 93 -12.22 -5.11 2.53
C THR A 93 -10.73 -4.75 2.53
N GLY A 94 -9.87 -5.61 3.10
CA GLY A 94 -8.41 -5.40 3.08
C GLY A 94 -7.84 -5.47 1.66
N ILE A 95 -8.31 -6.43 0.85
CA ILE A 95 -7.86 -6.62 -0.54
C ILE A 95 -8.22 -5.40 -1.42
N LEU A 96 -9.41 -4.83 -1.25
CA LEU A 96 -9.88 -3.65 -1.97
C LEU A 96 -9.27 -2.33 -1.47
N ALA A 97 -9.00 -2.22 -0.16
CA ALA A 97 -8.42 -1.02 0.43
C ALA A 97 -6.97 -0.78 -0.03
N THR A 98 -6.20 -1.85 -0.22
CA THR A 98 -4.77 -1.72 -0.53
C THR A 98 -4.50 -1.21 -1.95
N PHE A 99 -4.95 -1.92 -2.98
CA PHE A 99 -4.54 -1.59 -4.35
C PHE A 99 -5.53 -0.69 -5.12
N PRO A 100 -6.82 -1.04 -5.28
CA PRO A 100 -7.79 -0.14 -5.92
C PRO A 100 -7.86 1.21 -5.21
N ALA A 101 -7.89 1.24 -3.87
CA ALA A 101 -7.97 2.48 -3.12
C ALA A 101 -6.61 3.17 -2.92
N VAL A 102 -5.75 2.65 -2.04
CA VAL A 102 -4.57 3.41 -1.61
C VAL A 102 -3.50 3.48 -2.71
N LEU A 103 -3.06 2.37 -3.28
CA LEU A 103 -1.94 2.36 -4.23
C LEU A 103 -2.30 3.01 -5.57
N SER A 104 -3.47 2.69 -6.14
CA SER A 104 -3.89 3.28 -7.41
C SER A 104 -4.08 4.78 -7.29
N SER A 105 -4.76 5.27 -6.24
CA SER A 105 -4.92 6.71 -6.02
C SER A 105 -3.57 7.41 -5.87
N THR A 106 -2.68 6.85 -5.06
CA THR A 106 -1.34 7.41 -4.80
C THR A 106 -0.50 7.48 -6.07
N LEU A 107 -0.43 6.40 -6.85
CA LEU A 107 0.39 6.35 -8.07
C LEU A 107 -0.18 7.23 -9.19
N VAL A 108 -1.51 7.31 -9.31
CA VAL A 108 -2.18 8.24 -10.22
C VAL A 108 -1.83 9.69 -9.87
N ILE A 109 -1.97 10.05 -8.60
CA ILE A 109 -1.63 11.37 -8.08
C ILE A 109 -0.16 11.71 -8.35
N PHE A 110 0.77 10.79 -8.07
CA PHE A 110 2.20 11.01 -8.31
C PHE A 110 2.52 11.14 -9.79
N THR A 111 1.87 10.35 -10.64
CA THR A 111 2.04 10.47 -12.09
C THR A 111 1.60 11.84 -12.59
N LEU A 112 0.47 12.36 -12.10
CA LEU A 112 -0.06 13.67 -12.48
C LEU A 112 0.74 14.85 -11.92
N SER A 113 1.30 14.71 -10.71
CA SER A 113 1.99 15.81 -10.03
C SER A 113 3.49 15.87 -10.29
N GLN A 114 4.15 14.71 -10.40
CA GLN A 114 5.62 14.59 -10.46
C GLN A 114 6.13 13.79 -11.66
N GLY A 115 5.23 13.21 -12.45
CA GLY A 115 5.56 12.42 -13.62
C GLY A 115 5.67 10.93 -13.34
N ALA A 116 5.67 10.14 -14.42
CA ALA A 116 5.62 8.68 -14.35
C ALA A 116 6.88 8.07 -13.70
N ASP A 117 8.06 8.64 -13.93
CA ASP A 117 9.30 8.12 -13.37
C ASP A 117 9.34 8.25 -11.85
N PHE A 118 8.84 9.38 -11.32
CA PHE A 118 8.70 9.58 -9.88
C PHE A 118 7.70 8.60 -9.26
N ALA A 119 6.56 8.37 -9.93
CA ALA A 119 5.59 7.39 -9.50
C ALA A 119 6.17 5.95 -9.50
N ARG A 120 6.98 5.60 -10.50
CA ARG A 120 7.68 4.29 -10.57
C ARG A 120 8.70 4.13 -9.45
N ALA A 121 9.55 5.13 -9.22
CA ALA A 121 10.54 5.11 -8.15
C ALA A 121 9.87 5.00 -6.76
N THR A 122 8.80 5.76 -6.55
CA THR A 122 8.03 5.70 -5.29
C THR A 122 7.30 4.37 -5.15
N GLY A 123 6.75 3.81 -6.24
CA GLY A 123 6.15 2.48 -6.27
C GLY A 123 7.10 1.39 -5.78
N LYS A 124 8.38 1.44 -6.18
CA LYS A 124 9.41 0.50 -5.67
C LYS A 124 9.58 0.60 -4.15
N ILE A 125 9.61 1.82 -3.61
CA ILE A 125 9.75 2.04 -2.15
C ILE A 125 8.47 1.61 -1.41
N LEU A 126 7.30 1.83 -2.00
CA LEU A 126 6.01 1.43 -1.43
C LEU A 126 5.90 -0.09 -1.23
N ILE A 127 6.56 -0.90 -2.07
CA ILE A 127 6.63 -2.36 -1.87
C ILE A 127 7.23 -2.68 -0.50
N LEU A 128 8.39 -2.09 -0.16
CA LEU A 128 9.01 -2.29 1.15
C LEU A 128 8.21 -1.64 2.29
N SER A 129 7.72 -0.42 2.05
CA SER A 129 6.94 0.33 3.05
C SER A 129 5.59 -0.31 3.37
N SER A 130 5.08 -1.20 2.52
CA SER A 130 3.83 -1.93 2.77
C SER A 130 3.90 -2.80 4.03
N SER A 131 5.10 -3.11 4.52
CA SER A 131 5.32 -3.88 5.76
C SER A 131 4.75 -3.17 6.98
N ASN A 132 4.58 -1.85 6.90
CA ASN A 132 3.88 -1.07 7.90
C ASN A 132 2.44 -1.56 8.16
N ILE A 133 1.74 -2.01 7.12
CA ILE A 133 0.36 -2.52 7.24
C ILE A 133 0.34 -3.76 8.16
N ILE A 134 1.38 -4.59 8.12
CA ILE A 134 1.47 -5.78 8.97
C ILE A 134 1.65 -5.39 10.43
N ILE A 135 2.50 -4.41 10.70
CA ILE A 135 2.67 -3.87 12.05
C ILE A 135 1.35 -3.31 12.57
N TYR A 136 0.65 -2.52 11.75
CA TYR A 136 -0.68 -2.02 12.09
C TYR A 136 -1.64 -3.16 12.43
N THR A 137 -1.81 -4.13 11.53
CA THR A 137 -2.75 -5.24 11.69
C THR A 137 -2.41 -6.12 12.89
N TRP A 138 -1.13 -6.35 13.15
CA TRP A 138 -0.67 -7.11 14.31
C TRP A 138 -1.06 -6.42 15.62
N ILE A 139 -0.72 -5.14 15.76
CA ILE A 139 -1.04 -4.37 16.98
C ILE A 139 -2.55 -4.17 17.11
N ALA A 140 -3.27 -3.96 16.01
CA ALA A 140 -4.72 -3.84 16.00
C ALA A 140 -5.38 -5.14 16.48
N GLY A 141 -4.88 -6.30 16.02
CA GLY A 141 -5.38 -7.60 16.47
C GLY A 141 -5.22 -7.84 17.97
N LEU A 142 -4.18 -7.28 18.59
CA LEU A 142 -3.94 -7.37 20.04
C LEU A 142 -4.71 -6.33 20.86
N THR A 143 -4.88 -5.11 20.32
CA THR A 143 -5.42 -3.97 21.06
C THR A 143 -6.91 -3.78 20.88
N PHE A 144 -7.49 -4.18 19.75
CA PHE A 144 -8.91 -4.01 19.48
C PHE A 144 -9.78 -4.81 20.46
N PRO A 145 -9.46 -6.07 20.81
CA PRO A 145 -10.28 -6.84 21.76
C PRO A 145 -10.26 -6.26 23.19
N SER A 146 -9.15 -5.67 23.63
CA SER A 146 -8.95 -5.23 25.02
C SER A 146 -9.20 -3.73 25.25
N LEU A 147 -8.83 -2.88 24.29
CA LEU A 147 -8.86 -1.41 24.41
C LEU A 147 -9.91 -0.76 23.49
N GLY A 148 -10.64 -1.57 22.73
CA GLY A 148 -11.60 -1.10 21.74
C GLY A 148 -10.94 -0.49 20.50
N PRO A 149 -11.76 -0.15 19.48
CA PRO A 149 -11.26 0.25 18.17
C PRO A 149 -10.60 1.64 18.18
N TRP A 150 -11.05 2.56 19.02
CA TRP A 150 -10.54 3.94 19.05
C TRP A 150 -9.10 4.01 19.57
N ILE A 151 -8.87 3.52 20.79
CA ILE A 151 -7.54 3.50 21.42
C ILE A 151 -6.64 2.53 20.68
N GLY A 152 -7.16 1.36 20.29
CA GLY A 152 -6.42 0.40 19.49
C GLY A 152 -5.91 0.98 18.17
N THR A 153 -6.71 1.81 17.49
CA THR A 153 -6.29 2.50 16.25
C THR A 153 -5.14 3.47 16.50
N VAL A 154 -5.23 4.29 17.55
CA VAL A 154 -4.16 5.24 17.91
C VAL A 154 -2.85 4.52 18.19
N LEU A 155 -2.89 3.43 18.99
CA LEU A 155 -1.71 2.64 19.32
C LEU A 155 -1.12 1.93 18.10
N SER A 156 -1.97 1.30 17.29
CA SER A 156 -1.55 0.61 16.06
C SER A 156 -0.93 1.57 15.06
N PHE A 157 -1.51 2.76 14.92
CA PHE A 157 -0.99 3.82 14.07
C PHE A 157 0.35 4.36 14.60
N ALA A 158 0.48 4.60 15.91
CA ALA A 158 1.73 5.06 16.51
C ALA A 158 2.86 4.03 16.31
N ALA A 159 2.60 2.75 16.53
CA ALA A 159 3.56 1.67 16.31
C ALA A 159 3.98 1.59 14.83
N SER A 160 3.02 1.73 13.94
CA SER A 160 3.20 1.78 12.48
C SER A 160 4.13 2.92 12.05
N VAL A 161 3.87 4.13 12.56
CA VAL A 161 4.71 5.32 12.31
C VAL A 161 6.12 5.12 12.84
N ALA A 162 6.26 4.61 14.08
CA ALA A 162 7.56 4.33 14.67
C ALA A 162 8.36 3.32 13.83
N TYR A 163 7.71 2.25 13.37
CA TYR A 163 8.31 1.27 12.48
C TYR A 163 8.81 1.88 11.17
N VAL A 164 7.99 2.68 10.48
CA VAL A 164 8.40 3.34 9.22
C VAL A 164 9.56 4.30 9.46
N ALA A 165 9.57 5.04 10.58
CA ALA A 165 10.67 5.93 10.92
C ALA A 165 11.99 5.16 11.15
N LEU A 166 11.94 3.99 11.80
CA LEU A 166 13.10 3.12 11.99
C LEU A 166 13.57 2.50 10.66
N LEU A 167 12.63 2.00 9.85
CA LEU A 167 12.91 1.44 8.54
C LEU A 167 13.58 2.47 7.62
N GLY A 168 13.09 3.72 7.63
CA GLY A 168 13.70 4.83 6.89
C GLY A 168 15.15 5.09 7.30
N LYS A 169 15.44 5.10 8.61
CA LYS A 169 16.82 5.26 9.13
C LYS A 169 17.73 4.09 8.73
N LEU A 170 17.21 2.87 8.71
CA LEU A 170 17.95 1.67 8.29
C LEU A 170 18.27 1.71 6.80
N ILE A 171 17.28 2.01 5.95
CA ILE A 171 17.48 2.12 4.50
C ILE A 171 18.48 3.24 4.16
N ALA A 172 18.41 4.37 4.87
CA ALA A 172 19.35 5.47 4.68
C ALA A 172 20.81 5.13 5.04
N LYS A 173 21.04 4.13 5.92
CA LYS A 173 22.37 3.64 6.27
C LYS A 173 22.94 2.60 5.29
N ILE A 174 22.10 1.99 4.46
CA ILE A 174 22.48 0.92 3.52
C ILE A 174 22.79 1.47 2.11
N LYS A 175 22.35 2.70 1.81
CA LYS A 175 22.81 3.48 0.66
C LYS A 175 24.19 4.07 0.92
#